data_AF-A0A1G0B572-F1
#
_entry.id   AF-A0A1G0B572-F1
#
_cell.length_a   1.000
_cell.length_b   1.000
_cell.length_c   1.000
_cell.angle_alpha   90.00
_cell.angle_beta   90.00
_cell.angle_gamma   90.00
#
_symmetry.space_group_name_H-M   'P 1'
#
loop_
_entity.id
_entity.type
_entity.pdbx_description
1 polymer ?
#
loop_
_entity_poly.entity_id
_entity_poly.type
_entity_poly.pdbx_seq_one_letter_code
_entity_poly.pdbx_strand_id
1 'polypeptide(L)' 'MPYFIYRITERPIRMLEKLEEQASYRDAAARVKELRAEHSGDASFVVKMIFADNELHAEDLLNQVREPNPDPDD' A
#
# COMPACT_ATOMS: atom_id res chain seq x y z
N MET A 1 -1.20 16.37 -1.07
CA MET A 1 -0.70 14.98 -1.04
C MET A 1 -1.87 14.09 -0.65
N PRO A 2 -2.42 13.30 -1.58
CA PRO A 2 -3.45 12.32 -1.30
C PRO A 2 -2.85 11.00 -0.76
N TYR A 3 -3.73 10.11 -0.34
CA TYR A 3 -3.45 8.73 0.00
C TYR A 3 -3.82 7.84 -1.19
N PHE A 4 -2.86 7.11 -1.71
CA PHE A 4 -3.06 6.12 -2.75
C PHE A 4 -3.20 4.73 -2.11
N ILE A 5 -4.15 3.95 -2.61
CA ILE A 5 -4.40 2.59 -2.15
C ILE A 5 -4.04 1.64 -3.29
N TYR A 6 -3.16 0.68 -3.00
CA TYR A 6 -2.64 -0.28 -3.96
C TYR A 6 -2.90 -1.72 -3.52
N ARG A 7 -3.20 -2.55 -4.50
CA ARG A 7 -3.05 -4.00 -4.41
C ARG A 7 -1.63 -4.37 -4.84
N ILE A 8 -0.97 -5.18 -4.03
CA ILE A 8 0.40 -5.63 -4.27
C ILE A 8 0.40 -7.15 -4.31
N THR A 9 0.69 -7.71 -5.48
CA THR A 9 0.86 -9.14 -5.67
C THR A 9 2.36 -9.43 -5.75
N GLU A 10 2.90 -10.30 -4.90
CA GLU A 10 4.36 -10.54 -4.85
C GLU A 10 4.82 -11.68 -5.78
N ARG A 11 3.90 -12.56 -6.22
CA ARG A 11 4.21 -13.72 -7.07
C ARG A 11 3.21 -13.86 -8.22
N PRO A 12 3.66 -14.34 -9.40
CA PRO A 12 5.03 -14.71 -9.75
C PRO A 12 5.95 -13.50 -10.02
N ILE A 13 5.36 -12.34 -10.30
CA ILE A 13 6.05 -11.07 -10.52
C ILE A 13 5.39 -10.04 -9.62
N ARG A 14 6.20 -9.19 -8.98
CA ARG A 14 5.69 -8.09 -8.16
C ARG A 14 4.87 -7.13 -9.03
N MET A 15 3.59 -7.00 -8.75
CA MET A 15 2.67 -6.11 -9.46
C MET A 15 2.02 -5.14 -8.48
N LEU A 16 2.09 -3.85 -8.82
CA LEU A 16 1.37 -2.79 -8.14
C LEU A 16 0.16 -2.41 -8.99
N GLU A 17 -1.02 -2.46 -8.41
CA GLU A 17 -2.26 -2.01 -9.05
C GLU A 17 -2.93 -0.97 -8.17
N LYS A 18 -3.08 0.24 -8.71
CA LYS A 18 -3.81 1.31 -8.02
C LYS A 18 -5.28 0.94 -7.97
N LEU A 19 -5.83 0.88 -6.76
CA LEU A 19 -7.25 0.66 -6.54
C LEU A 19 -7.97 2.01 -6.47
N GLU A 20 -7.54 2.88 -5.57
CA GLU A 20 -8.21 4.14 -5.27
C GLU A 20 -7.23 5.22 -4.80
N GLU A 21 -7.70 6.47 -4.83
CA GLU A 21 -7.02 7.63 -4.30
C GLU A 21 -8.00 8.41 -3.41
N GLN A 22 -7.52 8.86 -2.25
CA GLN A 22 -8.33 9.54 -1.26
C GLN A 22 -7.61 10.78 -0.74
N ALA A 23 -8.34 11.90 -0.62
CA ALA A 23 -7.75 13.15 -0.14
C ALA A 23 -7.47 13.15 1.38
N SER A 24 -8.13 12.28 2.14
CA SER A 24 -8.02 12.23 3.60
C SER A 24 -7.58 10.85 4.09
N TYR A 25 -6.77 10.83 5.15
CA TYR A 25 -6.34 9.59 5.81
C TYR A 25 -7.53 8.76 6.31
N ARG A 26 -8.55 9.45 6.85
CA ARG A 26 -9.70 8.79 7.45
C ARG A 26 -10.46 7.97 6.42
N ASP A 27 -10.73 8.57 5.26
CA ASP A 27 -11.50 7.91 4.20
C ASP A 27 -10.65 6.81 3.55
N ALA A 28 -9.34 7.05 3.38
CA ALA A 28 -8.40 6.05 2.90
C ALA A 28 -8.30 4.82 3.83
N ALA A 29 -8.19 5.04 5.13
CA ALA A 29 -8.08 3.96 6.13
C ALA A 29 -9.38 3.14 6.21
N ALA A 30 -10.54 3.79 6.14
CA ALA A 30 -11.83 3.11 6.05
C ALA A 30 -11.87 2.21 4.81
N ARG A 31 -11.45 2.73 3.65
CA ARG A 31 -11.46 1.97 2.41
C ARG A 31 -10.49 0.79 2.40
N VAL A 32 -9.26 0.98 2.91
CA VAL A 32 -8.30 -0.13 3.07
C VAL A 32 -8.90 -1.25 3.93
N LYS A 33 -9.61 -0.90 5.00
CA LYS A 33 -10.25 -1.89 5.88
C LYS A 33 -11.34 -2.66 5.15
N GLU A 34 -12.17 -1.99 4.36
CA GLU A 34 -13.20 -2.61 3.54
C GLU A 34 -12.59 -3.54 2.49
N LEU A 35 -11.61 -3.07 1.71
CA LEU A 35 -10.92 -3.87 0.69
C LEU A 35 -10.27 -5.13 1.29
N ARG A 36 -9.66 -5.02 2.47
CA ARG A 36 -9.12 -6.19 3.19
C ARG A 36 -10.22 -7.13 3.67
N ALA A 37 -11.36 -6.61 4.10
CA ALA A 37 -12.50 -7.41 4.53
C ALA A 37 -13.13 -8.18 3.35
N GLU A 38 -13.36 -7.51 2.22
CA GLU A 38 -13.88 -8.07 0.97
C GLU A 38 -13.03 -9.25 0.46
N HIS A 39 -11.71 -9.16 0.65
CA HIS A 39 -10.75 -10.16 0.19
C HIS A 39 -10.11 -10.97 1.33
N SER A 40 -10.81 -11.09 2.47
CA SER A 40 -10.33 -11.85 3.62
C SER A 40 -10.00 -13.29 3.22
N GLY A 41 -8.71 -13.66 3.31
CA GLY A 41 -8.24 -15.03 3.01
C GLY A 41 -7.49 -15.18 1.70
N ASP A 42 -7.44 -14.15 0.85
CA ASP A 42 -6.59 -14.18 -0.34
C ASP A 42 -5.14 -13.83 0.02
N ALA A 43 -4.31 -14.86 0.17
CA ALA A 43 -2.88 -14.71 0.46
C ALA A 43 -2.05 -14.32 -0.77
N SER A 44 -2.67 -14.20 -1.95
CA SER A 44 -1.95 -13.88 -3.19
C SER A 44 -1.53 -12.41 -3.28
N PHE A 45 -2.20 -11.52 -2.55
CA PHE A 45 -1.90 -10.10 -2.56
C PHE A 45 -2.08 -9.43 -1.19
N VAL A 46 -1.55 -8.21 -1.07
CA VAL A 46 -1.74 -7.34 0.08
C VAL A 46 -2.27 -5.97 -0.36
N VAL A 47 -3.14 -5.38 0.45
CA VAL A 47 -3.61 -4.00 0.24
C VAL A 47 -2.76 -3.06 1.09
N LYS A 48 -2.05 -2.13 0.46
CA LYS A 48 -1.27 -1.06 1.12
C LYS A 48 -1.83 0.31 0.77
N MET A 49 -1.68 1.22 1.72
CA MET A 49 -1.94 2.64 1.53
C MET A 49 -0.62 3.41 1.67
N ILE A 50 -0.41 4.38 0.80
CA ILE A 50 0.79 5.21 0.76
C ILE A 50 0.37 6.68 0.61
N PHE A 51 1.01 7.56 1.37
CA PHE A 51 0.85 9.01 1.23
C PHE A 51 1.93 9.51 0.27
N ALA A 52 1.54 10.14 -0.83
CA ALA A 52 2.48 10.58 -1.86
C ALA A 52 1.98 11.84 -2.59
N ASP A 53 2.83 12.42 -3.41
CA ASP A 53 2.48 13.60 -4.23
C ASP A 53 1.62 13.26 -5.43
N ASN A 54 1.92 12.12 -6.06
CA ASN A 54 1.29 11.62 -7.26
C ASN A 54 1.48 10.09 -7.35
N GLU A 55 0.88 9.48 -8.36
CA GLU A 55 0.93 8.03 -8.60
C GLU A 55 2.35 7.50 -8.81
N LEU A 56 3.19 8.22 -9.57
CA LEU A 56 4.58 7.83 -9.81
C LEU A 56 5.41 7.82 -8.52
N HIS A 57 5.23 8.84 -7.67
CA HIS A 57 5.87 8.91 -6.36
C HIS A 57 5.37 7.80 -5.43
N ALA A 58 4.07 7.48 -5.48
CA ALA A 58 3.50 6.37 -4.73
C ALA A 58 4.14 5.02 -5.10
N GLU A 59 4.27 4.73 -6.40
CA GLU A 59 4.90 3.50 -6.88
C GLU A 59 6.39 3.42 -6.56
N ASP A 60 7.11 4.54 -6.66
CA ASP A 60 8.52 4.60 -6.24
C ASP A 60 8.68 4.23 -4.76
N LEU A 61 7.90 4.86 -3.88
CA LEU A 61 7.89 4.57 -2.43
C LEU A 61 7.50 3.12 -2.12
N LEU A 62 6.61 2.53 -2.93
CA LEU A 62 6.20 1.13 -2.78
C LEU A 62 7.25 0.15 -3.28
N ASN A 63 8.15 0.55 -4.18
CA ASN A 63 9.23 -0.29 -4.71
C ASN A 63 10.55 -0.16 -3.95
N GLN A 64 10.71 0.86 -3.11
CA GLN A 64 11.87 1.00 -2.25
C GLN A 64 11.99 -0.18 -1.28
N VAL A 65 13.18 -0.82 -1.29
CA VAL A 65 13.57 -1.80 -0.27
C VAL A 65 13.86 -1.01 1.01
N ARG A 66 12.99 -1.11 2.01
CA ARG A 66 13.25 -0.51 3.32
C ARG A 66 14.27 -1.39 4.04
N GLU A 67 15.40 -0.81 4.42
CA GLU A 67 16.28 -1.44 5.40
C GLU A 67 15.47 -1.61 6.71
N PRO A 68 15.60 -2.77 7.40
CA PRO A 68 15.02 -2.90 8.73
C PRO A 68 15.59 -1.77 9.59
N ASN A 69 14.72 -1.06 10.32
CA ASN A 69 15.20 -0.06 11.27
C ASN A 69 16.23 -0.74 12.18
N PRO A 70 17.40 -0.12 12.43
CA PRO A 70 18.33 -0.63 13.42
C PRO A 70 17.57 -0.78 14.74
N ASP A 71 17.65 -1.97 15.34
CA ASP A 71 17.05 -2.23 16.65
C ASP A 71 17.59 -1.18 17.64
N PRO A 72 16.74 -0.55 18.45
CA PRO A 72 17.16 0.49 19.39
C PRO A 72 18.02 0.00 20.57
N ASP A 73 18.59 -1.21 20.49
CA ASP A 73 19.28 -1.91 21.58
C ASP A 73 20.78 -2.20 21.32
N ASP A 74 21.44 -1.48 20.39
CA ASP A 74 22.92 -1.53 20.18
C ASP A 74 23.64 -0.29 20.72
#